data_AF-A0A2W7C7K4-F1
#
_entry.id   AF-A0A2W7C7K4-F1
#
_cell.length_a   1.000
_cell.length_b   1.000
_cell.length_c   1.000
_cell.angle_alpha   90.00
_cell.angle_beta   90.00
_cell.angle_gamma   90.00
#
_symmetry.space_group_name_H-M   'P 1'
#
loop_
_entity.id
_entity.type
_entity.pdbx_description
1 polymer ?
#
loop_
_entity_poly.entity_id
_entity_poly.type
_entity_poly.pdbx_seq_one_letter_code
_entity_poly.pdbx_strand_id
1 'polypeptide(L)'
;MPIAMNRDTKEGISTWVCGYVLMKDAPGKLDEAYDFLSAVNAPAVSDYMVKTFGYGHGNGAGMAAIDHKVLVDRGFDNLDTFLDKTLFQQPVAPALKQRMVAEFEKIKAGY
;
A
#
# COMPACT_ATOMS: atom_id res chain seq x y z
N MET A 1 -10.66 3.90 -24.52
CA MET A 1 -11.38 3.66 -23.25
C MET A 1 -10.33 3.29 -22.21
N PRO A 2 -10.17 3.97 -21.07
CA PRO A 2 -9.31 3.44 -20.01
C PRO A 2 -9.86 2.08 -19.57
N ILE A 3 -8.96 1.09 -19.44
CA ILE A 3 -9.31 -0.23 -18.94
C ILE A 3 -9.55 -0.08 -17.44
N ALA A 4 -10.79 -0.29 -16.99
CA ALA A 4 -11.11 -0.31 -15.57
C ALA A 4 -10.50 -1.55 -14.92
N MET A 5 -9.88 -1.39 -13.75
CA MET A 5 -9.34 -2.51 -12.99
C MET A 5 -10.49 -3.38 -12.48
N ASN A 6 -10.47 -4.68 -12.79
CA ASN A 6 -11.38 -5.63 -12.15
C ASN A 6 -10.91 -5.90 -10.71
N ARG A 7 -11.71 -5.48 -9.74
CA ARG A 7 -11.43 -5.67 -8.30
C ARG A 7 -12.09 -6.91 -7.71
N ASP A 8 -13.05 -7.51 -8.41
CA ASP A 8 -13.79 -8.71 -7.99
C ASP A 8 -13.37 -9.91 -8.84
N THR A 9 -12.10 -10.27 -8.74
CA THR A 9 -11.55 -11.48 -9.38
C THR A 9 -11.86 -12.71 -8.51
N LYS A 10 -12.09 -13.86 -9.14
CA LYS A 10 -12.34 -15.12 -8.41
C LYS A 10 -11.08 -15.61 -7.69
N GLU A 11 -9.94 -15.35 -8.30
CA GLU A 11 -8.60 -15.75 -7.87
C GLU A 11 -8.04 -14.86 -6.75
N GLY A 12 -8.71 -13.74 -6.47
CA GLY A 12 -8.26 -12.75 -5.51
C GLY A 12 -7.32 -11.70 -6.09
N ILE A 13 -6.87 -10.79 -5.22
CA ILE A 13 -5.97 -9.68 -5.56
C ILE A 13 -4.70 -9.76 -4.72
N SER A 14 -3.57 -9.33 -5.28
CA SER A 14 -2.35 -9.14 -4.49
C SER A 14 -2.34 -7.72 -3.91
N THR A 15 -2.04 -7.60 -2.62
CA THR A 15 -1.86 -6.31 -1.95
C THR A 15 -0.52 -6.24 -1.20
N TRP A 16 -0.16 -5.03 -0.79
CA TRP A 16 1.01 -4.74 0.04
C TRP A 16 0.69 -3.62 1.03
N VAL A 17 1.52 -3.50 2.07
CA VAL A 17 1.51 -2.35 2.98
C VAL A 17 2.88 -1.70 2.97
N CYS A 18 2.91 -0.39 2.75
CA CYS A 18 4.13 0.40 2.87
C CYS A 18 4.28 0.86 4.33
N GLY A 19 5.51 0.91 4.82
CA GLY A 19 5.83 1.44 6.14
C GLY A 19 7.14 2.21 6.10
N TYR A 20 7.28 3.17 7.02
CA TYR A 20 8.53 3.87 7.25
C TYR A 20 9.38 3.10 8.27
N VAL A 21 10.69 3.11 8.08
CA VAL A 21 11.66 2.47 8.98
C VAL A 21 12.75 3.46 9.36
N LEU A 22 13.18 3.44 10.61
CA LEU A 22 14.37 4.16 11.07
C LEU A 22 15.60 3.28 10.87
N MET A 23 16.53 3.75 10.05
CA MET A 23 17.79 3.03 9.82
C MET A 23 18.72 3.23 11.04
N LYS A 24 19.34 2.15 11.52
CA LYS A 24 20.19 2.16 12.72
C LYS A 24 21.28 3.23 12.67
N ASP A 25 21.91 3.38 11.52
CA ASP A 25 23.05 4.27 11.31
C ASP A 25 22.67 5.48 10.42
N ALA A 26 21.42 5.94 10.50
CA ALA A 26 20.96 7.11 9.75
C ALA A 26 21.74 8.37 10.20
N PRO A 27 22.25 9.20 9.27
CA PRO A 27 23.05 10.39 9.62
C PRO A 27 22.20 11.58 10.09
N GLY A 28 20.87 11.51 9.96
CA GLY A 28 19.94 12.58 10.34
C GLY A 28 19.64 12.62 11.83
N LYS A 29 18.95 13.68 12.28
CA LYS A 29 18.52 13.81 13.67
C LYS A 29 17.28 12.95 13.92
N LEU A 30 17.29 12.22 15.03
CA LEU A 30 16.18 11.34 15.42
C LEU A 30 14.87 12.11 15.62
N ASP A 31 14.94 13.29 16.26
CA ASP A 31 13.77 14.12 16.51
C ASP A 31 13.09 14.57 15.21
N GLU A 32 13.87 15.00 14.21
CA GLU A 32 13.34 15.39 12.90
C GLU A 32 12.67 14.20 12.18
N ALA A 33 13.19 12.98 12.38
CA ALA A 33 12.55 11.78 11.85
C ALA A 33 11.19 11.50 12.53
N TYR A 34 11.09 11.69 13.84
CA TYR A 34 9.82 11.55 14.57
C TYR A 34 8.84 12.68 14.24
N ASP A 35 9.32 13.90 14.04
CA ASP A 35 8.50 15.02 13.56
C ASP A 35 7.88 14.68 12.20
N PHE A 36 8.69 14.13 11.28
CA PHE A 36 8.18 13.66 10.00
C PHE A 36 7.16 12.53 10.14
N LEU A 37 7.44 11.51 10.96
CA LEU A 37 6.50 10.40 11.20
C LEU A 37 5.19 10.88 11.83
N SER A 38 5.24 11.90 12.68
CA SER A 38 4.06 12.53 13.26
C SER A 38 3.28 13.30 12.19
N ALA A 39 3.98 14.06 11.34
CA ALA A 39 3.39 14.85 10.27
C ALA A 39 2.68 13.99 9.23
N VAL A 40 3.29 12.88 8.77
CA VAL A 40 2.64 11.97 7.79
C VAL A 40 1.42 11.27 8.38
N ASN A 41 1.33 11.13 9.70
CA ASN A 41 0.16 10.56 10.38
C ASN A 41 -0.87 11.62 10.79
N ALA A 42 -0.69 12.91 10.46
CA ALA A 42 -1.66 13.93 10.78
C ALA A 42 -3.02 13.65 10.08
N PRO A 43 -4.18 13.96 10.71
CA PRO A 43 -5.50 13.58 10.17
C PRO A 43 -5.77 14.03 8.73
N ALA A 44 -5.29 15.22 8.35
CA ALA A 44 -5.48 15.76 7.00
C ALA A 44 -4.76 14.94 5.90
N VAL A 45 -3.73 14.17 6.26
CA VAL A 45 -2.95 13.38 5.29
C VAL A 45 -3.77 12.21 4.74
N SER A 46 -4.63 11.58 5.55
CA SER A 46 -5.50 10.48 5.07
C SER A 46 -6.38 10.93 3.91
N ASP A 47 -6.99 12.10 4.01
CA ASP A 47 -7.87 12.64 2.95
C ASP A 47 -7.10 12.87 1.64
N TYR A 48 -5.90 13.45 1.74
CA TYR A 48 -5.04 13.69 0.59
C TYR A 48 -4.56 12.38 -0.05
N MET A 49 -4.15 11.40 0.76
CA MET A 49 -3.74 10.07 0.29
C MET A 49 -4.85 9.39 -0.54
N VAL A 50 -6.07 9.41 -0.02
CA VAL A 50 -7.23 8.77 -0.68
C VAL A 50 -7.68 9.54 -1.93
N LYS A 51 -7.79 10.87 -1.85
CA LYS A 51 -8.35 11.68 -2.95
C LYS A 51 -7.36 11.93 -4.08
N THR A 52 -6.10 12.17 -3.75
CA THR A 52 -5.09 12.59 -4.73
C THR A 52 -4.26 11.42 -5.21
N PHE A 53 -3.73 10.60 -4.29
CA PHE A 53 -2.87 9.48 -4.67
C PHE A 53 -3.64 8.17 -4.90
N GLY A 54 -4.87 8.06 -4.40
CA GLY A 54 -5.69 6.86 -4.55
C GLY A 54 -5.26 5.70 -3.64
N TYR A 55 -4.47 5.97 -2.61
CA TYR A 55 -4.03 4.97 -1.63
C TYR A 55 -4.81 5.11 -0.32
N GLY A 56 -5.11 3.97 0.30
CA GLY A 56 -5.54 3.92 1.70
C GLY A 56 -4.39 4.35 2.63
N HIS A 57 -4.74 4.79 3.84
CA HIS A 57 -3.76 5.26 4.82
C HIS A 57 -3.87 4.48 6.14
N GLY A 58 -2.73 4.25 6.80
CA GLY A 58 -2.65 3.51 8.06
C GLY A 58 -3.27 4.24 9.26
N ASN A 59 -3.59 5.53 9.15
CA ASN A 59 -4.30 6.26 10.19
C ASN A 59 -5.83 5.99 10.11
N GLY A 60 -6.30 5.04 10.92
CA GLY A 60 -7.70 4.66 10.99
C GLY A 60 -8.67 5.78 11.40
N ALA A 61 -8.27 6.67 12.31
CA ALA A 61 -9.09 7.81 12.71
C ALA A 61 -9.23 8.82 11.55
N GLY A 62 -8.14 9.07 10.82
CA GLY A 62 -8.16 9.91 9.63
C GLY A 62 -9.00 9.29 8.51
N MET A 63 -8.93 7.97 8.31
CA MET A 63 -9.78 7.26 7.33
C MET A 63 -11.27 7.36 7.71
N ALA A 64 -11.62 7.18 8.99
CA ALA A 64 -13.00 7.27 9.47
C ALA A 64 -13.60 8.68 9.38
N ALA A 65 -12.78 9.73 9.30
CA ALA A 65 -13.21 11.11 9.15
C ALA A 65 -13.47 11.52 7.68
N ILE A 66 -13.06 10.70 6.71
CA ILE A 66 -13.31 10.96 5.28
C ILE A 66 -14.78 10.69 4.97
N ASP A 67 -15.37 11.50 4.09
CA ASP A 67 -16.73 11.26 3.57
C ASP A 67 -16.83 9.82 3.04
N HIS A 68 -17.79 9.06 3.58
CA HIS A 68 -18.04 7.68 3.22
C HIS A 68 -18.22 7.48 1.71
N LYS A 69 -18.84 8.45 1.01
CA LYS A 69 -18.98 8.38 -0.45
C LYS A 69 -17.62 8.33 -1.15
N VAL A 70 -16.63 9.08 -0.66
CA VAL A 70 -15.27 9.06 -1.21
C VAL A 70 -14.63 7.70 -0.96
N LEU A 71 -14.83 7.11 0.22
CA LEU A 71 -14.31 5.79 0.54
C LEU A 71 -14.91 4.70 -0.36
N VAL A 72 -16.23 4.74 -0.61
CA VAL A 72 -16.91 3.82 -1.55
C VAL A 72 -16.38 3.99 -2.97
N ASP A 73 -16.32 5.23 -3.47
CA ASP A 73 -15.84 5.52 -4.83
C ASP A 73 -14.37 5.09 -5.03
N ARG A 74 -13.57 5.07 -3.96
CA ARG A 74 -12.17 4.63 -3.96
C ARG A 74 -11.98 3.16 -3.56
N GLY A 75 -13.00 2.49 -3.05
CA GLY A 75 -13.01 1.09 -2.59
C GLY A 75 -12.25 0.85 -1.28
N PHE A 76 -12.42 1.75 -0.31
CA PHE A 76 -11.86 1.66 1.04
C PHE A 76 -12.93 1.71 2.15
N ASP A 77 -14.22 1.60 1.79
CA ASP A 77 -15.35 1.64 2.72
C ASP A 77 -15.50 0.37 3.57
N ASN A 78 -15.12 -0.78 3.02
CA ASN A 78 -15.22 -2.07 3.70
C ASN A 78 -13.91 -2.86 3.61
N LEU A 79 -13.15 -2.86 4.71
CA LEU A 79 -11.89 -3.61 4.79
C LEU A 79 -12.09 -5.12 4.81
N ASP A 80 -13.16 -5.64 5.42
CA ASP A 80 -13.39 -7.09 5.46
C ASP A 80 -13.61 -7.63 4.05
N THR A 81 -14.43 -6.94 3.24
CA THR A 81 -14.62 -7.30 1.82
C THR A 81 -13.34 -7.13 1.02
N PHE A 82 -12.54 -6.08 1.28
CA PHE A 82 -11.25 -5.90 0.63
C PHE A 82 -10.28 -7.04 0.96
N LEU A 83 -10.31 -7.57 2.18
CA LEU A 83 -9.36 -8.57 2.67
C LEU A 83 -9.76 -10.02 2.37
N ASP A 84 -11.04 -10.32 2.15
CA ASP A 84 -11.61 -11.68 1.98
C ASP A 84 -10.86 -12.55 0.95
N LYS A 85 -10.37 -11.96 -0.14
CA LYS A 85 -9.61 -12.64 -1.21
C LYS A 85 -8.26 -12.00 -1.49
N THR A 86 -7.68 -11.37 -0.48
CA THR A 86 -6.42 -10.65 -0.64
C THR A 86 -5.22 -11.52 -0.25
N LEU A 87 -4.27 -11.62 -1.18
CA LEU A 87 -2.96 -12.22 -0.95
C LEU A 87 -1.96 -11.11 -0.60
N PHE A 88 -1.60 -11.02 0.68
CA PHE A 88 -0.54 -10.11 1.12
C PHE A 88 0.82 -10.58 0.62
N GLN A 89 1.57 -9.68 -0.01
CA GLN A 89 2.96 -9.94 -0.31
C GLN A 89 3.75 -10.07 0.99
N GLN A 90 4.51 -11.16 1.10
CA GLN A 90 5.34 -11.48 2.26
C GLN A 90 6.80 -11.69 1.83
N PRO A 91 7.77 -11.49 2.74
CA PRO A 91 9.15 -11.87 2.48
C PRO A 91 9.24 -13.36 2.10
N VAL A 92 9.88 -13.64 0.98
CA VAL A 92 10.18 -15.01 0.53
C VAL A 92 11.63 -15.38 0.84
N ALA A 93 11.91 -16.68 0.93
CA ALA A 93 13.27 -17.16 1.12
C ALA A 93 14.23 -16.60 0.05
N PRO A 94 15.48 -16.21 0.38
CA PRO A 94 16.42 -15.60 -0.57
C PRO A 94 16.61 -16.40 -1.86
N ALA A 95 16.72 -17.73 -1.74
CA ALA A 95 16.86 -18.62 -2.89
C ALA A 95 15.63 -18.62 -3.82
N LEU A 96 14.41 -18.47 -3.27
CA LEU A 96 13.21 -18.32 -4.08
C LEU A 96 13.20 -16.96 -4.78
N LYS A 97 13.55 -15.88 -4.06
CA LYS A 97 13.63 -14.53 -4.64
C LYS A 97 14.59 -14.47 -5.84
N GLN A 98 15.77 -15.07 -5.72
CA GLN A 98 16.75 -15.10 -6.82
C GLN A 98 16.20 -15.81 -8.06
N ARG A 99 15.51 -16.95 -7.89
CA ARG A 99 14.85 -17.65 -9.00
C ARG A 99 13.74 -16.81 -9.63
N MET A 100 12.89 -16.15 -8.82
CA MET A 100 11.84 -15.25 -9.32
C MET A 100 12.43 -14.11 -10.17
N VAL A 101 13.52 -13.48 -9.72
CA VAL A 101 14.20 -12.43 -10.47
C VAL A 101 14.76 -12.97 -11.79
N ALA A 102 15.44 -14.11 -11.76
CA ALA A 102 16.01 -14.70 -12.98
C ALA A 102 14.93 -15.02 -14.03
N GLU A 103 13.78 -15.56 -13.62
CA GLU A 103 12.65 -15.80 -14.53
C GLU A 103 12.03 -14.48 -15.03
N PHE A 104 11.89 -13.47 -14.17
CA PHE A 104 11.36 -12.17 -14.58
C PHE A 104 12.25 -11.46 -15.62
N GLU A 105 13.58 -11.58 -15.50
CA GLU A 105 14.50 -11.05 -16.51
C GLU A 105 14.35 -11.74 -17.87
N LYS A 106 14.12 -13.06 -17.89
CA LYS A 106 13.84 -13.80 -19.14
C LYS A 106 12.54 -13.31 -19.79
N ILE A 107 11.46 -13.21 -19.01
CA ILE A 107 10.16 -12.72 -19.50
C ILE A 107 10.30 -11.34 -20.15
N LYS A 108 11.02 -10.41 -19.50
CA LYS A 108 11.29 -9.08 -20.05
C LYS A 108 12.09 -9.11 -21.36
N ALA A 109 12.97 -10.09 -21.54
CA ALA A 109 13.78 -10.27 -22.73
C ALA A 109 13.03 -10.93 -23.90
N GLY A 110 11.77 -11.35 -23.71
CA GLY A 110 10.96 -12.02 -24.74
C GLY A 110 11.19 -13.52 -24.85
N TYR A 111 11.67 -14.15 -23.77
CA TYR A 111 11.93 -15.59 -23.65
C TYR A 111 10.74 -16.38 -23.13
#